data_AF-A0AAI9TYD1-F1
#
_entry.id   AF-A0AAI9TYD1-F1
#
_cell.length_a   1.000
_cell.length_b   1.000
_cell.length_c   1.000
_cell.angle_alpha   90.00
_cell.angle_beta   90.00
_cell.angle_gamma   90.00
#
_symmetry.space_group_name_H-M   'P 1'
#
loop_
_entity.id
_entity.type
_entity.pdbx_description
1 polymer ?
#
loop_
_entity_poly.entity_id
_entity_poly.type
_entity_poly.pdbx_seq_one_letter_code
_entity_poly.pdbx_strand_id
1 'polypeptide(L)'
;MAIPFIGRLNIVEYVALVGSFLLVGLEAIIRILTLALPISTSVRDASDFVDLCRLYGYEAEEHVLQTKDGYLLGLHRLAWKKGEEEQKINSGPGSLKKKVLYLHHGLLMNSEVWVCLTDEQRCLPFVLVEKGYDVWFGNNRGNKYSKKSVHHSPKSTDFWNFSIDEFAFHDIPDSISYILETTSQESLSYIGFSQGTAQAFATLAIHPKLNQQVNVFIALAPAMSPAGLSNGIVDALIKASPQVLFLLFGRRSILSSATMWQSILYPPIFVRVIDMGLSFLFNWQTKNITLSQKLAAYPHLYSFTSTKSVVHWFQIIRNKSFQMYDDDVHQPMSISSSSKYTKVAKYPTRNIKTPIVLVYGGSDSLVDIKVMLKELPTQTIATEIPHYEHLDFLWGKDNNVQVFPHVFDALDSFTDAQHTKEEYDRYQLARQESLMGSGNAYKRHAYRDSDVSGDVSASEASNTVDEGRNGNDIETVERPTSQNKTRDRPSGIPSPYNTTRLRTPYSQVAADDESPSPSPDRPSSRAAEGEERPDSSLSHRESPTSKLKGIGVRRGSGGSHLSLDSMREGRGISLGTSKALGGVVTKNPIDPKGLPDESKTGGKKKKRVTVAP
;
A
#
# COMPACT_ATOMS: atom_id res chain seq x y z
N MET A 1 -12.73 -25.46 -65.99
CA MET A 1 -12.47 -24.91 -64.65
C MET A 1 -11.54 -23.72 -64.79
N ALA A 2 -11.91 -22.57 -64.23
CA ALA A 2 -11.01 -21.45 -63.98
C ALA A 2 -11.47 -20.81 -62.67
N ILE A 3 -10.63 -20.87 -61.63
CA ILE A 3 -10.93 -20.22 -60.34
C ILE A 3 -10.91 -18.71 -60.62
N PRO A 4 -11.98 -17.94 -60.31
CA PRO A 4 -12.20 -16.59 -60.88
C PRO A 4 -11.30 -15.49 -60.29
N PHE A 5 -10.15 -15.86 -59.72
CA PHE A 5 -9.17 -14.97 -59.08
C PHE A 5 -7.77 -15.04 -59.71
N ILE A 6 -7.50 -16.00 -60.59
CA ILE A 6 -6.19 -16.18 -61.23
C ILE A 6 -6.34 -15.89 -62.72
N GLY A 7 -5.95 -14.67 -63.13
CA GLY A 7 -5.82 -14.29 -64.55
C GLY A 7 -6.34 -12.91 -64.96
N ARG A 8 -6.84 -12.08 -64.04
CA ARG A 8 -7.33 -10.72 -64.36
C ARG A 8 -6.42 -9.56 -63.94
N LEU A 9 -5.42 -9.83 -63.10
CA LEU A 9 -4.49 -8.83 -62.58
C LEU A 9 -3.08 -9.10 -63.11
N ASN A 10 -2.29 -8.04 -63.28
CA ASN A 10 -0.86 -8.14 -63.58
C ASN A 10 -0.07 -8.60 -62.34
N ILE A 11 1.14 -9.15 -62.54
CA ILE A 11 2.02 -9.58 -61.43
C ILE A 11 2.26 -8.44 -60.42
N VAL A 12 2.45 -7.21 -60.91
CA VAL A 12 2.62 -6.00 -60.09
C VAL A 12 1.38 -5.72 -59.22
N GLU A 13 0.19 -5.99 -59.71
CA GLU A 13 -1.07 -5.77 -59.00
C GLU A 13 -1.31 -6.83 -57.92
N TYR A 14 -0.95 -8.10 -58.16
CA TYR A 14 -0.95 -9.11 -57.08
C TYR A 14 0.08 -8.79 -56.00
N VAL A 15 1.28 -8.31 -56.37
CA VAL A 15 2.30 -7.87 -55.40
C VAL A 15 1.80 -6.68 -54.59
N ALA A 16 1.14 -5.70 -55.23
CA ALA A 16 0.52 -4.57 -54.54
C ALA A 16 -0.63 -5.00 -53.61
N LEU A 17 -1.46 -5.96 -54.03
CA LEU A 17 -2.55 -6.51 -53.23
C LEU A 17 -2.03 -7.24 -51.98
N VAL A 18 -1.06 -8.15 -52.13
CA VAL A 18 -0.42 -8.88 -51.02
C VAL A 18 0.34 -7.92 -50.10
N GLY A 19 1.06 -6.94 -50.66
CA GLY A 19 1.71 -5.88 -49.92
C GLY A 19 0.73 -5.02 -49.11
N SER A 20 -0.46 -4.76 -49.65
CA SER A 20 -1.53 -4.03 -48.95
C SER A 20 -2.09 -4.85 -47.78
N PHE A 21 -2.33 -6.16 -47.95
CA PHE A 21 -2.74 -7.03 -46.85
C PHE A 21 -1.65 -7.16 -45.77
N LEU A 22 -0.38 -7.21 -46.15
CA LEU A 22 0.76 -7.18 -45.21
C LEU A 22 0.83 -5.85 -44.46
N LEU A 23 0.62 -4.71 -45.13
CA LEU A 23 0.59 -3.40 -44.49
C LEU A 23 -0.60 -3.24 -43.54
N VAL A 24 -1.78 -3.73 -43.88
CA VAL A 24 -2.95 -3.75 -42.98
C VAL A 24 -2.73 -4.70 -41.79
N GLY A 25 -2.07 -5.85 -42.00
CA GLY A 25 -1.66 -6.75 -40.92
C GLY A 25 -0.63 -6.10 -39.99
N LEU A 26 0.37 -5.41 -40.55
CA LEU A 26 1.36 -4.64 -39.80
C LEU A 26 0.69 -3.49 -39.03
N GLU A 27 -0.26 -2.78 -39.64
CA GLU A 27 -1.03 -1.72 -38.98
C GLU A 27 -1.86 -2.29 -37.82
N ALA A 28 -2.51 -3.44 -37.99
CA ALA A 28 -3.23 -4.12 -36.91
C ALA A 28 -2.29 -4.50 -35.74
N ILE A 29 -1.09 -5.04 -36.04
CA ILE A 29 -0.07 -5.34 -35.04
C ILE A 29 0.41 -4.07 -34.33
N ILE A 30 0.69 -2.99 -35.08
CA ILE A 30 1.06 -1.68 -34.52
C ILE A 30 -0.08 -1.12 -33.66
N ARG A 31 -1.34 -1.22 -34.07
CA ARG A 31 -2.52 -0.81 -33.31
C ARG A 31 -2.67 -1.61 -32.01
N ILE A 32 -2.43 -2.92 -32.03
CA ILE A 32 -2.44 -3.77 -30.82
C ILE A 32 -1.29 -3.37 -29.87
N LEU A 33 -0.08 -3.16 -30.38
CA LEU A 33 1.06 -2.70 -29.57
C LEU A 33 0.85 -1.29 -28.98
N THR A 34 0.25 -0.39 -29.76
CA THR A 34 -0.13 0.97 -29.33
C THR A 34 -1.39 1.04 -28.47
N LEU A 35 -2.19 -0.03 -28.39
CA LEU A 35 -3.25 -0.24 -27.40
C LEU A 35 -2.76 -0.80 -26.06
N ALA A 36 -1.57 -1.42 -26.02
CA ALA A 36 -0.91 -1.86 -24.78
C ALA A 36 -0.02 -0.75 -24.15
N LEU A 37 0.46 0.19 -24.96
CA LEU A 37 1.23 1.35 -24.52
C LEU A 37 0.46 2.42 -23.68
N PRO A 38 -0.84 2.70 -23.86
CA PRO A 38 -1.47 3.89 -23.31
C PRO A 38 -1.75 3.75 -21.81
N ILE A 39 -1.97 2.54 -21.30
CA ILE A 39 -2.20 2.33 -19.87
C ILE A 39 -0.91 2.50 -19.06
N SER A 40 0.22 1.98 -19.56
CA SER A 40 1.54 2.16 -18.92
C SER A 40 1.93 3.63 -18.88
N THR A 41 1.70 4.39 -19.96
CA THR A 41 1.93 5.84 -19.95
C THR A 41 0.91 6.60 -19.10
N SER A 42 -0.38 6.23 -19.13
CA SER A 42 -1.40 6.93 -18.32
C SER A 42 -1.16 6.77 -16.83
N VAL A 43 -0.81 5.56 -16.37
CA VAL A 43 -0.42 5.31 -14.97
C VAL A 43 0.81 6.14 -14.62
N ARG A 44 1.88 6.06 -15.43
CA ARG A 44 3.13 6.82 -15.23
C ARG A 44 2.94 8.34 -15.14
N ASP A 45 2.02 8.86 -15.95
CA ASP A 45 1.79 10.29 -16.12
C ASP A 45 0.67 10.82 -15.20
N ALA A 46 0.05 9.95 -14.38
CA ALA A 46 -0.92 10.32 -13.36
C ALA A 46 -0.25 11.19 -12.27
N SER A 47 -0.93 12.25 -11.82
CA SER A 47 -0.28 13.23 -10.94
C SER A 47 -0.30 12.82 -9.46
N ASP A 48 -1.31 12.05 -9.05
CA ASP A 48 -1.54 11.62 -7.67
C ASP A 48 -2.33 10.30 -7.57
N PHE A 49 -2.59 9.86 -6.34
CA PHE A 49 -3.37 8.68 -6.00
C PHE A 49 -4.80 8.72 -6.56
N VAL A 50 -5.46 9.88 -6.54
CA VAL A 50 -6.86 10.01 -7.00
C VAL A 50 -6.92 9.88 -8.52
N ASP A 51 -5.95 10.45 -9.24
CA ASP A 51 -5.78 10.24 -10.67
C ASP A 51 -5.55 8.76 -11.00
N LEU A 52 -4.64 8.07 -10.28
CA LEU A 52 -4.38 6.63 -10.47
C LEU A 52 -5.64 5.78 -10.29
N CYS A 53 -6.44 6.05 -9.27
CA CYS A 53 -7.72 5.35 -9.07
C CYS A 53 -8.74 5.68 -10.18
N ARG A 54 -8.80 6.95 -10.61
CA ARG A 54 -9.73 7.40 -11.66
C ARG A 54 -9.42 6.79 -13.03
N LEU A 55 -8.17 6.47 -13.36
CA LEU A 55 -7.81 5.72 -14.58
C LEU A 55 -8.53 4.37 -14.68
N TYR A 56 -8.81 3.74 -13.54
CA TYR A 56 -9.53 2.47 -13.45
C TYR A 56 -11.02 2.64 -13.15
N GLY A 57 -11.52 3.88 -13.08
CA GLY A 57 -12.92 4.18 -12.80
C GLY A 57 -13.31 4.07 -11.33
N TYR A 58 -12.36 4.16 -10.40
CA TYR A 58 -12.65 4.23 -8.96
C TYR A 58 -12.62 5.69 -8.47
N GLU A 59 -13.61 6.06 -7.65
CA GLU A 59 -13.63 7.34 -6.92
C GLU A 59 -12.94 7.16 -5.55
N ALA A 60 -12.01 8.06 -5.22
CA ALA A 60 -11.22 8.04 -4.00
C ALA A 60 -11.47 9.30 -3.16
N GLU A 61 -11.57 9.14 -1.84
CA GLU A 61 -11.64 10.25 -0.89
C GLU A 61 -10.23 10.59 -0.35
N GLU A 62 -9.99 11.89 -0.11
CA GLU A 62 -8.83 12.41 0.61
C GLU A 62 -9.24 12.89 2.00
N HIS A 63 -8.50 12.44 3.02
CA HIS A 63 -8.72 12.81 4.42
C HIS A 63 -7.44 13.39 5.02
N VAL A 64 -7.58 14.48 5.78
CA VAL A 64 -6.47 15.07 6.54
C VAL A 64 -6.73 14.91 8.04
N LEU A 65 -5.87 14.13 8.71
CA LEU A 65 -5.84 14.02 10.17
C LEU A 65 -4.63 14.74 10.75
N GLN A 66 -4.72 15.07 12.04
CA GLN A 66 -3.61 15.63 12.81
C GLN A 66 -3.14 14.60 13.85
N THR A 67 -1.84 14.30 13.86
CA THR A 67 -1.21 13.48 14.92
C THR A 67 -1.11 14.26 16.23
N LYS A 68 -0.96 13.55 17.35
CA LYS A 68 -0.80 14.16 18.68
C LYS A 68 0.38 15.12 18.77
N ASP A 69 1.44 14.89 18.01
CA ASP A 69 2.62 15.75 17.91
C ASP A 69 2.58 16.73 16.71
N GLY A 70 1.40 16.92 16.12
CA GLY A 70 1.09 18.05 15.24
C GLY A 70 1.55 17.91 13.79
N TYR A 71 1.84 16.71 13.29
CA TYR A 71 1.95 16.45 11.85
C TYR A 71 0.56 16.27 11.25
N LEU A 72 0.38 16.75 10.01
CA LEU A 72 -0.84 16.54 9.24
C LEU A 72 -0.58 15.42 8.22
N LEU A 73 -1.32 14.32 8.33
CA LEU A 73 -1.19 13.16 7.46
C LEU A 73 -2.33 13.13 6.45
N GLY A 74 -1.99 12.89 5.18
CA GLY A 74 -2.95 12.71 4.09
C GLY A 74 -3.27 11.23 3.89
N LEU A 75 -4.44 10.79 4.32
CA LEU A 75 -4.95 9.44 4.11
C LEU A 75 -5.82 9.40 2.86
N HIS A 76 -5.74 8.32 2.10
CA HIS A 76 -6.66 8.05 1.00
C HIS A 76 -7.64 6.94 1.37
N ARG A 77 -8.81 6.92 0.73
CA ARG A 77 -9.83 5.89 0.93
C ARG A 77 -10.49 5.51 -0.39
N LEU A 78 -10.69 4.22 -0.60
CA LEU A 78 -11.57 3.65 -1.61
C LEU A 78 -12.75 2.97 -0.91
N ALA A 79 -13.87 3.71 -0.82
CA ALA A 79 -15.06 3.25 -0.10
C ALA A 79 -16.04 2.47 -1.00
N TRP A 80 -16.07 2.76 -2.30
CA TRP A 80 -17.11 2.33 -3.24
C TRP A 80 -16.60 1.36 -4.28
N LYS A 81 -17.41 0.33 -4.58
CA LYS A 81 -17.29 -0.40 -5.84
C LYS A 81 -17.78 0.48 -6.98
N LYS A 82 -17.43 0.14 -8.21
CA LYS A 82 -17.92 0.86 -9.39
C LYS A 82 -19.45 0.78 -9.46
N GLY A 83 -20.12 1.93 -9.48
CA GLY A 83 -21.59 2.04 -9.43
C GLY A 83 -22.20 2.11 -8.02
N GLU A 84 -21.40 2.10 -6.95
CA GLU A 84 -21.86 2.32 -5.57
C GLU A 84 -21.64 3.77 -5.07
N GLU A 85 -21.11 4.69 -5.88
CA GLU A 85 -20.56 6.00 -5.45
C GLU A 85 -21.59 6.88 -4.73
N GLU A 86 -22.87 6.79 -5.10
CA GLU A 86 -23.98 7.53 -4.48
C GLU A 86 -24.40 6.95 -3.11
N GLN A 87 -23.83 5.81 -2.68
CA GLN A 87 -24.15 5.17 -1.41
C GLN A 87 -23.27 5.68 -0.26
N LYS A 88 -23.86 5.89 0.92
CA LYS A 88 -23.09 6.16 2.14
C LYS A 88 -22.43 4.88 2.63
N ILE A 89 -21.10 4.86 2.70
CA ILE A 89 -20.32 3.73 3.21
C ILE A 89 -19.81 4.04 4.62
N ASN A 90 -20.17 3.20 5.58
CA ASN A 90 -19.80 3.33 7.00
C ASN A 90 -20.14 4.69 7.65
N SER A 91 -21.01 5.51 7.04
CA SER A 91 -21.32 6.88 7.50
C SER A 91 -22.78 7.04 7.93
N GLY A 92 -23.03 6.94 9.25
CA GLY A 92 -24.33 7.16 9.88
C GLY A 92 -25.35 6.01 9.76
N PRO A 93 -26.60 6.22 10.23
CA PRO A 93 -27.69 5.25 10.11
C PRO A 93 -28.09 5.04 8.64
N GLY A 94 -28.33 3.79 8.24
CA GLY A 94 -28.70 3.43 6.86
C GLY A 94 -27.53 3.39 5.86
N SER A 95 -26.30 3.65 6.28
CA SER A 95 -25.11 3.43 5.45
C SER A 95 -24.88 1.95 5.18
N LEU A 96 -24.40 1.58 3.99
CA LEU A 96 -23.84 0.25 3.75
C LEU A 96 -22.64 0.04 4.70
N LYS A 97 -22.65 -1.05 5.45
CA LYS A 97 -21.57 -1.40 6.38
C LYS A 97 -20.59 -2.35 5.70
N LYS A 98 -19.33 -1.92 5.63
CA LYS A 98 -18.22 -2.65 5.01
C LYS A 98 -17.12 -2.85 6.05
N LYS A 99 -16.47 -4.02 6.06
CA LYS A 99 -15.26 -4.25 6.87
C LYS A 99 -14.15 -3.30 6.42
N VAL A 100 -13.43 -2.72 7.36
CA VAL A 100 -12.39 -1.72 7.10
C VAL A 100 -11.02 -2.37 7.01
N LEU A 101 -10.26 -2.01 5.97
CA LEU A 101 -8.87 -2.42 5.77
C LEU A 101 -7.97 -1.20 5.77
N TYR A 102 -6.82 -1.27 6.45
CA TYR A 102 -5.80 -0.22 6.45
C TYR A 102 -4.50 -0.75 5.83
N LEU A 103 -4.11 -0.18 4.70
CA LEU A 103 -2.94 -0.54 3.90
C LEU A 103 -1.81 0.47 4.11
N HIS A 104 -0.61 0.00 4.45
CA HIS A 104 0.51 0.89 4.82
C HIS A 104 1.82 0.56 4.11
N HIS A 105 2.42 1.59 3.50
CA HIS A 105 3.51 1.48 2.53
C HIS A 105 4.91 1.25 3.14
N GLY A 106 5.89 0.93 2.28
CA GLY A 106 7.28 0.67 2.66
C GLY A 106 8.15 1.91 2.93
N LEU A 107 9.45 1.67 3.16
CA LEU A 107 10.46 2.72 3.32
C LEU A 107 10.58 3.52 2.01
N LEU A 108 10.67 4.85 2.12
CA LEU A 108 10.77 5.77 0.98
C LEU A 108 9.59 5.69 0.00
N MET A 109 8.40 5.25 0.43
CA MET A 109 7.21 5.12 -0.42
C MET A 109 6.09 6.09 -0.01
N ASN A 110 4.98 6.02 -0.73
CA ASN A 110 3.71 6.67 -0.40
C ASN A 110 2.55 5.73 -0.83
N SER A 111 1.29 6.09 -0.58
CA SER A 111 0.11 5.25 -0.88
C SER A 111 -0.07 4.85 -2.35
N GLU A 112 0.47 5.59 -3.32
CA GLU A 112 0.35 5.30 -4.77
C GLU A 112 0.88 3.91 -5.15
N VAL A 113 1.87 3.38 -4.42
CA VAL A 113 2.54 2.11 -4.75
C VAL A 113 1.57 0.91 -4.74
N TRP A 114 0.45 1.04 -4.03
CA TRP A 114 -0.62 0.04 -3.97
C TRP A 114 -1.53 0.02 -5.20
N VAL A 115 -1.59 1.11 -5.97
CA VAL A 115 -2.57 1.33 -7.07
C VAL A 115 -1.95 1.64 -8.43
N CYS A 116 -0.63 1.90 -8.51
CA CYS A 116 0.09 2.16 -9.77
C CYS A 116 0.37 0.89 -10.63
N LEU A 117 -0.57 -0.05 -10.68
CA LEU A 117 -0.47 -1.25 -11.52
C LEU A 117 -1.00 -0.99 -12.92
N THR A 118 -0.48 -1.72 -13.92
CA THR A 118 -0.97 -1.64 -15.31
C THR A 118 -2.21 -2.49 -15.59
N ASP A 119 -2.63 -3.32 -14.64
CA ASP A 119 -3.74 -4.25 -14.74
C ASP A 119 -4.53 -4.22 -13.43
N GLU A 120 -5.82 -3.94 -13.54
CA GLU A 120 -6.75 -3.81 -12.43
C GLU A 120 -6.87 -5.11 -11.61
N GLN A 121 -6.85 -6.27 -12.27
CA GLN A 121 -7.08 -7.56 -11.61
C GLN A 121 -5.86 -8.05 -10.82
N ARG A 122 -4.69 -7.41 -11.02
CA ARG A 122 -3.49 -7.60 -10.19
C ARG A 122 -3.35 -6.56 -9.08
N CYS A 123 -4.27 -5.59 -8.99
CA CYS A 123 -4.26 -4.55 -7.98
C CYS A 123 -5.03 -5.00 -6.73
N LEU A 124 -4.30 -5.37 -5.67
CA LEU A 124 -4.90 -5.92 -4.44
C LEU A 124 -6.01 -5.03 -3.86
N PRO A 125 -5.84 -3.70 -3.74
CA PRO A 125 -6.89 -2.84 -3.21
C PRO A 125 -8.16 -2.80 -4.07
N PHE A 126 -8.05 -2.75 -5.40
CA PHE A 126 -9.22 -2.74 -6.28
C PHE A 126 -10.03 -4.04 -6.13
N VAL A 127 -9.35 -5.20 -6.08
CA VAL A 127 -10.03 -6.49 -5.86
C VAL A 127 -10.64 -6.59 -4.45
N LEU A 128 -10.05 -5.96 -3.43
CA LEU A 128 -10.63 -5.88 -2.09
C LEU A 128 -11.88 -4.97 -2.03
N VAL A 129 -11.85 -3.83 -2.72
CA VAL A 129 -13.03 -2.94 -2.88
C VAL A 129 -14.18 -3.71 -3.54
N GLU A 130 -13.91 -4.40 -4.65
CA GLU A 130 -14.91 -5.23 -5.35
C GLU A 130 -15.41 -6.42 -4.52
N LYS A 131 -14.61 -6.93 -3.58
CA LYS A 131 -15.05 -7.90 -2.55
C LYS A 131 -15.94 -7.29 -1.45
N GLY A 132 -16.07 -5.96 -1.37
CA GLY A 132 -16.94 -5.27 -0.41
C GLY A 132 -16.22 -4.74 0.84
N TYR A 133 -14.91 -4.55 0.78
CA TYR A 133 -14.15 -3.89 1.83
C TYR A 133 -14.16 -2.35 1.64
N ASP A 134 -13.98 -1.63 2.75
CA ASP A 134 -13.73 -0.18 2.81
C ASP A 134 -12.22 0.02 3.04
N VAL A 135 -11.50 0.46 2.00
CA VAL A 135 -10.03 0.33 1.94
C VAL A 135 -9.36 1.69 2.13
N TRP A 136 -8.59 1.81 3.22
CA TRP A 136 -7.86 3.01 3.60
C TRP A 136 -6.35 2.84 3.37
N PHE A 137 -5.68 3.94 3.04
CA PHE A 137 -4.24 3.96 2.73
C PHE A 137 -3.54 5.02 3.56
N GLY A 138 -2.55 4.60 4.35
CA GLY A 138 -1.74 5.48 5.18
C GLY A 138 -0.58 6.13 4.42
N ASN A 139 -0.13 7.28 4.93
CA ASN A 139 1.06 8.01 4.44
C ASN A 139 1.87 8.57 5.60
N ASN A 140 3.12 8.13 5.74
CA ASN A 140 4.03 8.61 6.79
C ASN A 140 4.30 10.11 6.68
N ARG A 141 4.42 10.77 7.84
CA ARG A 141 4.94 12.14 7.97
C ARG A 141 6.16 12.40 7.06
N GLY A 142 6.15 13.56 6.41
CA GLY A 142 7.21 14.02 5.52
C GLY A 142 7.17 13.49 4.08
N ASN A 143 6.38 12.45 3.77
CA ASN A 143 6.23 11.94 2.41
C ASN A 143 5.44 12.91 1.49
N LYS A 144 5.15 12.53 0.23
CA LYS A 144 4.42 13.36 -0.76
C LYS A 144 3.12 13.95 -0.21
N TYR A 145 2.35 13.19 0.56
CA TYR A 145 1.01 13.55 1.05
C TYR A 145 1.00 14.13 2.47
N SER A 146 1.98 13.78 3.29
CA SER A 146 2.01 14.13 4.72
C SER A 146 3.11 15.14 5.08
N LYS A 147 3.40 16.09 4.18
CA LYS A 147 4.52 17.07 4.30
C LYS A 147 4.15 18.38 5.00
N LYS A 148 3.35 18.33 6.07
CA LYS A 148 2.91 19.52 6.81
C LYS A 148 2.84 19.25 8.32
N SER A 149 3.15 20.25 9.13
CA SER A 149 3.01 20.24 10.58
C SER A 149 2.52 21.61 11.05
N VAL A 150 1.83 21.65 12.19
CA VAL A 150 1.37 22.89 12.84
C VAL A 150 2.48 23.55 13.69
N HIS A 151 3.53 22.80 14.04
CA HIS A 151 4.64 23.30 14.88
C HIS A 151 5.88 23.67 14.06
N HIS A 152 6.23 22.89 13.04
CA HIS A 152 7.48 23.04 12.31
C HIS A 152 7.29 23.17 10.79
N SER A 153 8.02 24.11 10.17
CA SER A 153 8.06 24.22 8.72
C SER A 153 8.85 23.04 8.12
N PRO A 154 8.42 22.45 6.98
CA PRO A 154 9.23 21.47 6.23
C PRO A 154 10.61 21.98 5.77
N LYS A 155 10.86 23.29 5.88
CA LYS A 155 12.16 23.94 5.67
C LYS A 155 13.13 23.84 6.86
N SER A 156 12.63 23.58 8.07
CA SER A 156 13.43 23.36 9.28
C SER A 156 14.09 21.97 9.31
N THR A 157 15.01 21.75 10.23
CA THR A 157 15.51 20.41 10.61
C THR A 157 14.51 19.67 11.49
N ASP A 158 13.80 20.38 12.35
CA ASP A 158 12.98 19.81 13.43
C ASP A 158 11.78 19.04 12.86
N PHE A 159 11.22 19.53 11.74
CA PHE A 159 10.23 18.81 10.94
C PHE A 159 10.70 17.43 10.43
N TRP A 160 12.01 17.20 10.34
CA TRP A 160 12.59 15.93 9.89
C TRP A 160 13.23 15.13 11.04
N ASN A 161 13.08 15.56 12.29
CA ASN A 161 13.56 14.85 13.47
C ASN A 161 12.58 13.75 13.90
N PHE A 162 12.34 12.79 13.01
CA PHE A 162 11.47 11.63 13.24
C PHE A 162 12.07 10.35 12.66
N SER A 163 11.61 9.20 13.13
CA SER A 163 12.07 7.86 12.79
C SER A 163 10.94 6.84 12.90
N ILE A 164 11.26 5.54 12.99
CA ILE A 164 10.29 4.47 13.24
C ILE A 164 9.52 4.69 14.56
N ASP A 165 10.16 5.28 15.57
CA ASP A 165 9.56 5.57 16.87
C ASP A 165 8.34 6.48 16.75
N GLU A 166 8.49 7.63 16.10
CA GLU A 166 7.40 8.58 15.91
C GLU A 166 6.29 8.02 14.99
N PHE A 167 6.62 7.15 14.03
CA PHE A 167 5.58 6.43 13.27
C PHE A 167 4.75 5.51 14.19
N ALA A 168 5.41 4.83 15.14
CA ALA A 168 4.78 3.87 16.04
C ALA A 168 4.00 4.54 17.19
N PHE A 169 4.48 5.67 17.70
CA PHE A 169 3.81 6.43 18.77
C PHE A 169 2.66 7.32 18.27
N HIS A 170 2.72 7.76 17.02
CA HIS A 170 1.81 8.79 16.48
C HIS A 170 1.15 8.38 15.16
N ASP A 171 1.91 8.19 14.07
CA ASP A 171 1.31 8.04 12.73
C ASP A 171 0.34 6.85 12.64
N ILE A 172 0.74 5.66 13.09
CA ILE A 172 -0.16 4.48 13.03
C ILE A 172 -1.30 4.58 14.06
N PRO A 173 -1.07 4.87 15.37
CA PRO A 173 -2.16 4.98 16.34
C PRO A 173 -3.20 6.04 16.00
N ASP A 174 -2.76 7.21 15.53
CA ASP A 174 -3.66 8.33 15.21
C ASP A 174 -4.42 8.08 13.91
N SER A 175 -3.78 7.43 12.91
CA SER A 175 -4.46 6.97 11.70
C SER A 175 -5.53 5.92 11.98
N ILE A 176 -5.22 4.88 12.76
CA ILE A 176 -6.22 3.86 13.14
C ILE A 176 -7.36 4.51 13.93
N SER A 177 -7.06 5.39 14.89
CA SER A 177 -8.08 6.09 15.69
C SER A 177 -9.02 6.91 14.81
N TYR A 178 -8.47 7.70 13.87
CA TYR A 178 -9.24 8.52 12.94
C TYR A 178 -10.14 7.68 12.01
N ILE A 179 -9.61 6.57 11.49
CA ILE A 179 -10.36 5.64 10.62
C ILE A 179 -11.55 5.04 11.37
N LEU A 180 -11.34 4.54 12.58
CA LEU A 180 -12.39 3.92 13.39
C LEU A 180 -13.45 4.93 13.83
N GLU A 181 -13.06 6.16 14.19
CA GLU A 181 -14.02 7.25 14.47
C GLU A 181 -14.84 7.61 13.21
N THR A 182 -14.18 7.80 12.06
CA THR A 182 -14.82 8.20 10.80
C THR A 182 -15.80 7.12 10.28
N THR A 183 -15.46 5.84 10.44
CA THR A 183 -16.26 4.71 9.96
C THR A 183 -17.25 4.18 11.01
N SER A 184 -17.13 4.64 12.27
CA SER A 184 -17.86 4.09 13.43
C SER A 184 -17.75 2.57 13.57
N GLN A 185 -16.62 1.99 13.14
CA GLN A 185 -16.29 0.57 13.29
C GLN A 185 -15.47 0.38 14.58
N GLU A 186 -15.65 -0.76 15.24
CA GLU A 186 -14.92 -1.08 16.48
C GLU A 186 -13.46 -1.47 16.21
N SER A 187 -13.22 -2.08 15.04
CA SER A 187 -11.92 -2.63 14.62
C SER A 187 -11.74 -2.63 13.10
N LEU A 188 -10.50 -2.84 12.65
CA LEU A 188 -10.10 -2.96 11.25
C LEU A 188 -9.05 -4.06 11.04
N SER A 189 -8.76 -4.45 9.81
CA SER A 189 -7.61 -5.32 9.50
C SER A 189 -6.46 -4.53 8.89
N TYR A 190 -5.22 -4.83 9.28
CA TYR A 190 -4.02 -4.11 8.83
C TYR A 190 -3.25 -4.92 7.78
N ILE A 191 -2.87 -4.29 6.67
CA ILE A 191 -1.99 -4.87 5.65
C ILE A 191 -0.75 -3.97 5.52
N GLY A 192 0.41 -4.46 5.96
CA GLY A 192 1.68 -3.74 5.85
C GLY A 192 2.54 -4.28 4.71
N PHE A 193 3.26 -3.40 4.03
CA PHE A 193 4.36 -3.77 3.13
C PHE A 193 5.70 -3.23 3.64
N SER A 194 6.76 -4.04 3.68
CA SER A 194 8.12 -3.58 4.01
C SER A 194 8.17 -2.83 5.35
N GLN A 195 8.68 -1.59 5.43
CA GLN A 195 8.61 -0.75 6.63
C GLN A 195 7.19 -0.55 7.18
N GLY A 196 6.15 -0.65 6.35
CA GLY A 196 4.75 -0.65 6.80
C GLY A 196 4.44 -1.80 7.78
N THR A 197 5.17 -2.91 7.67
CA THR A 197 5.13 -4.01 8.64
C THR A 197 5.91 -3.67 9.93
N ALA A 198 7.11 -3.10 9.81
CA ALA A 198 7.93 -2.66 10.94
C ALA A 198 7.15 -1.70 11.86
N GLN A 199 6.46 -0.73 11.25
CA GLN A 199 5.62 0.23 11.95
C GLN A 199 4.48 -0.46 12.72
N ALA A 200 3.82 -1.46 12.14
CA ALA A 200 2.80 -2.25 12.84
C ALA A 200 3.38 -3.11 13.97
N PHE A 201 4.52 -3.79 13.77
CA PHE A 201 5.20 -4.53 14.83
C PHE A 201 5.54 -3.63 16.02
N ALA A 202 6.15 -2.47 15.77
CA ALA A 202 6.47 -1.47 16.79
C ALA A 202 5.21 -0.98 17.51
N THR A 203 4.20 -0.55 16.75
CA THR A 203 2.93 -0.02 17.27
C THR A 203 2.19 -1.04 18.14
N LEU A 204 1.96 -2.26 17.64
CA LEU A 204 1.20 -3.29 18.36
C LEU A 204 1.97 -3.80 19.59
N ALA A 205 3.30 -3.76 19.59
CA ALA A 205 4.11 -4.13 20.75
C ALA A 205 3.98 -3.15 21.93
N ILE A 206 3.75 -1.86 21.66
CA ILE A 206 3.75 -0.78 22.67
C ILE A 206 2.36 -0.21 22.98
N HIS A 207 1.33 -0.52 22.18
CA HIS A 207 -0.05 -0.08 22.37
C HIS A 207 -1.01 -1.27 22.62
N PRO A 208 -1.23 -1.69 23.89
CA PRO A 208 -2.15 -2.78 24.21
C PRO A 208 -3.58 -2.58 23.71
N LYS A 209 -4.09 -1.34 23.68
CA LYS A 209 -5.44 -1.02 23.16
C LYS A 209 -5.57 -1.37 21.67
N LEU A 210 -4.57 -1.09 20.85
CA LEU A 210 -4.65 -1.34 19.40
C LEU A 210 -4.73 -2.84 19.08
N ASN A 211 -4.25 -3.71 19.97
CA ASN A 211 -4.42 -5.16 19.80
C ASN A 211 -5.89 -5.60 19.90
N GLN A 212 -6.77 -4.78 20.50
CA GLN A 212 -8.23 -5.00 20.55
C GLN A 212 -8.97 -4.27 19.42
N GLN A 213 -8.25 -3.59 18.54
CA GLN A 213 -8.82 -2.79 17.43
C GLN A 213 -8.27 -3.21 16.05
N VAL A 214 -7.31 -4.13 16.02
CA VAL A 214 -6.80 -4.75 14.79
C VAL A 214 -7.15 -6.24 14.80
N ASN A 215 -8.03 -6.65 13.87
CA ASN A 215 -8.53 -8.03 13.71
C ASN A 215 -7.40 -8.99 13.32
N VAL A 216 -6.63 -8.61 12.30
CA VAL A 216 -5.46 -9.34 11.81
C VAL A 216 -4.45 -8.37 11.25
N PHE A 217 -3.18 -8.68 11.45
CA PHE A 217 -2.05 -8.01 10.84
C PHE A 217 -1.44 -8.93 9.77
N ILE A 218 -1.63 -8.55 8.50
CA ILE A 218 -1.06 -9.21 7.34
C ILE A 218 0.21 -8.45 6.94
N ALA A 219 1.35 -9.13 6.94
CA ALA A 219 2.65 -8.53 6.70
C ALA A 219 3.29 -9.08 5.41
N LEU A 220 3.33 -8.25 4.37
CA LEU A 220 3.89 -8.55 3.07
C LEU A 220 5.35 -8.07 3.01
N ALA A 221 6.28 -8.95 2.63
CA ALA A 221 7.72 -8.70 2.65
C ALA A 221 8.20 -8.06 3.98
N PRO A 222 8.00 -8.74 5.12
CA PRO A 222 8.12 -8.12 6.43
C PRO A 222 9.56 -7.70 6.77
N ALA A 223 9.71 -6.49 7.33
CA ALA A 223 11.00 -5.93 7.73
C ALA A 223 11.03 -5.74 9.25
N MET A 224 12.06 -6.27 9.92
CA MET A 224 12.21 -6.14 11.37
C MET A 224 13.68 -6.08 11.82
N SER A 225 14.50 -7.07 11.45
CA SER A 225 15.95 -7.03 11.67
C SER A 225 16.68 -7.76 10.54
N PRO A 226 16.88 -7.10 9.38
CA PRO A 226 17.60 -7.68 8.25
C PRO A 226 19.01 -8.14 8.65
N ALA A 227 19.49 -9.24 8.09
CA ALA A 227 20.80 -9.81 8.44
C ALA A 227 21.99 -8.92 8.01
N GLY A 228 21.77 -8.04 7.02
CA GLY A 228 22.71 -7.10 6.42
C GLY A 228 22.18 -6.60 5.07
N LEU A 229 22.99 -5.84 4.33
CA LEU A 229 22.78 -5.60 2.90
C LEU A 229 23.80 -6.42 2.08
N SER A 230 23.49 -6.75 0.84
CA SER A 230 24.27 -7.71 0.05
C SER A 230 25.66 -7.22 -0.35
N ASN A 231 25.85 -5.89 -0.47
CA ASN A 231 27.08 -5.30 -0.98
C ASN A 231 27.96 -4.69 0.12
N GLY A 232 29.24 -5.08 0.14
CA GLY A 232 30.21 -4.72 1.17
C GLY A 232 30.46 -3.21 1.36
N ILE A 233 30.29 -2.40 0.31
CA ILE A 233 30.39 -0.92 0.41
C ILE A 233 29.21 -0.36 1.24
N VAL A 234 28.01 -0.93 1.07
CA VAL A 234 26.79 -0.47 1.76
C VAL A 234 26.76 -1.02 3.19
N ASP A 235 27.23 -2.25 3.40
CA ASP A 235 27.49 -2.81 4.73
C ASP A 235 28.54 -1.97 5.50
N ALA A 236 29.60 -1.50 4.85
CA ALA A 236 30.54 -0.55 5.44
C ALA A 236 29.89 0.81 5.78
N LEU A 237 28.96 1.29 4.95
CA LEU A 237 28.19 2.52 5.23
C LEU A 237 27.20 2.33 6.40
N ILE A 238 26.55 1.18 6.53
CA ILE A 238 25.71 0.83 7.69
C ILE A 238 26.53 0.81 8.99
N LYS A 239 27.78 0.36 8.91
CA LYS A 239 28.73 0.34 10.02
C LYS A 239 29.33 1.72 10.35
N ALA A 240 29.16 2.73 9.48
CA ALA A 240 29.61 4.08 9.75
C ALA A 240 28.84 4.71 10.93
N SER A 241 29.41 5.75 11.55
CA SER A 241 28.70 6.45 12.62
C SER A 241 27.52 7.27 12.06
N PRO A 242 26.39 7.32 12.76
CA PRO A 242 25.30 8.27 12.48
C PRO A 242 25.72 9.71 12.17
N GLN A 243 26.79 10.24 12.78
CA GLN A 243 27.32 11.56 12.42
C GLN A 243 27.87 11.63 10.99
N VAL A 244 28.52 10.57 10.49
CA VAL A 244 28.94 10.45 9.08
C VAL A 244 27.73 10.35 8.16
N LEU A 245 26.70 9.59 8.55
CA LEU A 245 25.46 9.47 7.77
C LEU A 245 24.72 10.82 7.65
N PHE A 246 24.59 11.57 8.74
CA PHE A 246 24.03 12.92 8.73
C PHE A 246 24.89 13.95 8.00
N LEU A 247 26.21 13.73 7.89
CA LEU A 247 27.11 14.55 7.07
C LEU A 247 26.91 14.28 5.57
N LEU A 248 26.77 13.00 5.18
CA LEU A 248 26.59 12.59 3.78
C LEU A 248 25.19 12.92 3.23
N PHE A 249 24.15 12.70 4.03
CA PHE A 249 22.75 12.82 3.60
C PHE A 249 22.03 14.07 4.13
N GLY A 250 22.69 14.87 4.98
CA GLY A 250 22.07 16.00 5.69
C GLY A 250 21.06 15.55 6.76
N ARG A 251 20.50 16.52 7.49
CA ARG A 251 19.57 16.30 8.62
C ARG A 251 18.09 16.54 8.25
N ARG A 252 17.72 16.39 6.98
CA ARG A 252 16.36 16.70 6.49
C ARG A 252 15.78 15.51 5.71
N SER A 253 15.18 15.74 4.54
CA SER A 253 14.73 14.66 3.65
C SER A 253 15.92 13.96 2.99
N ILE A 254 16.03 12.64 3.12
CA ILE A 254 17.00 11.85 2.37
C ILE A 254 16.57 11.76 0.89
N LEU A 255 17.54 11.58 -0.03
CA LEU A 255 17.32 11.41 -1.48
C LEU A 255 16.40 12.49 -2.10
N SER A 256 16.47 13.74 -1.65
CA SER A 256 15.58 14.82 -2.10
C SER A 256 15.66 15.13 -3.61
N SER A 257 16.70 14.65 -4.30
CA SER A 257 16.87 14.74 -5.75
C SER A 257 16.26 13.57 -6.54
N ALA A 258 15.85 12.47 -5.90
CA ALA A 258 15.31 11.30 -6.62
C ALA A 258 14.09 11.65 -7.48
N THR A 259 13.16 12.44 -6.92
CA THR A 259 11.98 12.95 -7.65
C THR A 259 12.34 13.96 -8.75
N MET A 260 13.48 14.65 -8.65
CA MET A 260 14.00 15.50 -9.73
C MET A 260 14.53 14.63 -10.88
N TRP A 261 15.31 13.59 -10.56
CA TRP A 261 15.87 12.68 -11.58
C TRP A 261 14.79 11.92 -12.34
N GLN A 262 13.70 11.53 -11.67
CA GLN A 262 12.49 11.00 -12.30
C GLN A 262 11.93 11.94 -13.40
N SER A 263 11.86 13.26 -13.14
CA SER A 263 11.33 14.23 -14.12
C SER A 263 12.31 14.57 -15.25
N ILE A 264 13.60 14.29 -15.09
CA ILE A 264 14.65 14.63 -16.07
C ILE A 264 15.03 13.43 -16.96
N LEU A 265 15.07 12.23 -16.40
CA LEU A 265 15.55 11.04 -17.09
C LEU A 265 14.47 10.45 -18.01
N TYR A 266 14.87 10.07 -19.22
CA TYR A 266 14.01 9.31 -20.14
C TYR A 266 13.53 8.01 -19.45
N PRO A 267 12.23 7.66 -19.45
CA PRO A 267 11.72 6.64 -18.52
C PRO A 267 12.39 5.25 -18.58
N PRO A 268 12.77 4.69 -19.76
CA PRO A 268 13.58 3.48 -19.82
C PRO A 268 14.96 3.59 -19.15
N ILE A 269 15.60 4.77 -19.19
CA ILE A 269 16.87 5.01 -18.48
C ILE A 269 16.61 5.07 -16.98
N PHE A 270 15.55 5.77 -16.54
CA PHE A 270 15.15 5.79 -15.13
C PHE A 270 14.89 4.37 -14.59
N VAL A 271 14.16 3.54 -15.32
CA VAL A 271 13.96 2.11 -14.97
C VAL A 271 15.28 1.37 -14.82
N ARG A 272 16.23 1.53 -15.75
CA ARG A 272 17.55 0.91 -15.65
C ARG A 272 18.38 1.40 -14.45
N VAL A 273 18.30 2.70 -14.12
CA VAL A 273 18.96 3.27 -12.94
C VAL A 273 18.38 2.68 -11.65
N ILE A 274 17.05 2.53 -11.55
CA ILE A 274 16.42 1.91 -10.39
C ILE A 274 16.76 0.41 -10.31
N ASP A 275 16.63 -0.35 -11.40
CA ASP A 275 17.00 -1.78 -11.42
C ASP A 275 18.46 -2.01 -11.02
N MET A 276 19.39 -1.17 -11.52
CA MET A 276 20.79 -1.20 -11.13
C MET A 276 20.99 -0.85 -9.65
N GLY A 277 20.25 0.12 -9.12
CA GLY A 277 20.27 0.48 -7.70
C GLY A 277 19.75 -0.65 -6.79
N LEU A 278 18.66 -1.32 -7.16
CA LEU A 278 18.11 -2.45 -6.42
C LEU A 278 19.06 -3.66 -6.45
N SER A 279 19.66 -3.93 -7.61
CA SER A 279 20.71 -4.95 -7.75
C SER A 279 21.95 -4.61 -6.90
N PHE A 280 22.38 -3.34 -6.89
CA PHE A 280 23.53 -2.90 -6.10
C PHE A 280 23.28 -2.84 -4.58
N LEU A 281 22.06 -2.59 -4.11
CA LEU A 281 21.77 -2.50 -2.68
C LEU A 281 21.38 -3.85 -2.07
N PHE A 282 20.66 -4.68 -2.82
CA PHE A 282 19.96 -5.86 -2.31
C PHE A 282 20.16 -7.15 -3.12
N ASN A 283 20.90 -7.08 -4.24
CA ASN A 283 21.06 -8.16 -5.24
C ASN A 283 19.78 -8.59 -5.98
N TRP A 284 18.71 -7.78 -5.91
CA TRP A 284 17.45 -8.02 -6.59
C TRP A 284 17.57 -7.84 -8.11
N GLN A 285 16.96 -8.74 -8.87
CA GLN A 285 16.99 -8.79 -10.34
C GLN A 285 15.64 -8.36 -10.97
N THR A 286 14.60 -8.20 -10.14
CA THR A 286 13.24 -7.73 -10.46
C THR A 286 12.62 -8.43 -11.67
N LYS A 287 12.84 -9.75 -11.78
CA LYS A 287 12.47 -10.59 -12.93
C LYS A 287 10.96 -10.86 -13.04
N ASN A 288 10.22 -10.77 -11.93
CA ASN A 288 8.77 -11.02 -11.90
C ASN A 288 7.94 -9.78 -12.26
N ILE A 289 8.56 -8.59 -12.33
CA ILE A 289 7.92 -7.33 -12.72
C ILE A 289 8.16 -7.06 -14.20
N THR A 290 7.09 -6.94 -15.00
CA THR A 290 7.21 -6.71 -16.45
C THR A 290 7.74 -5.30 -16.76
N LEU A 291 8.40 -5.13 -17.92
CA LEU A 291 8.95 -3.81 -18.30
C LEU A 291 7.86 -2.72 -18.39
N SER A 292 6.66 -3.05 -18.87
CA SER A 292 5.53 -2.12 -18.91
C SER A 292 5.04 -1.73 -17.50
N GLN A 293 5.07 -2.66 -16.55
CA GLN A 293 4.76 -2.40 -15.14
C GLN A 293 5.86 -1.56 -14.47
N LYS A 294 7.14 -1.77 -14.77
CA LYS A 294 8.25 -0.93 -14.28
C LYS A 294 8.15 0.50 -14.81
N LEU A 295 7.92 0.65 -16.13
CA LEU A 295 7.74 1.95 -16.79
C LEU A 295 6.55 2.74 -16.24
N ALA A 296 5.51 2.05 -15.79
CA ALA A 296 4.35 2.63 -15.12
C ALA A 296 4.65 3.01 -13.66
N ALA A 297 5.10 2.05 -12.85
CA ALA A 297 5.12 2.17 -11.38
C ALA A 297 6.35 2.86 -10.80
N TYR A 298 7.53 2.77 -11.42
CA TYR A 298 8.76 3.29 -10.80
C TYR A 298 8.74 4.80 -10.53
N PRO A 299 8.08 5.65 -11.35
CA PRO A 299 7.86 7.07 -11.03
C PRO A 299 6.98 7.33 -9.78
N HIS A 300 6.26 6.33 -9.28
CA HIS A 300 5.47 6.41 -8.05
C HIS A 300 6.17 5.75 -6.84
N LEU A 301 7.27 5.01 -7.08
CA LEU A 301 7.99 4.23 -6.08
C LEU A 301 8.54 5.11 -4.94
N TYR A 302 9.18 6.23 -5.28
CA TYR A 302 9.97 7.01 -4.33
C TYR A 302 9.25 8.25 -3.79
N SER A 303 9.28 8.39 -2.47
CA SER A 303 8.82 9.54 -1.71
C SER A 303 9.80 9.92 -0.62
N PHE A 304 9.65 11.10 -0.04
CA PHE A 304 10.57 11.61 0.96
C PHE A 304 10.38 10.92 2.32
N THR A 305 11.48 10.69 3.04
CA THR A 305 11.50 10.43 4.48
C THR A 305 12.68 11.15 5.12
N SER A 306 12.72 11.22 6.45
CA SER A 306 13.84 11.81 7.18
C SER A 306 15.13 10.98 7.03
N THR A 307 16.29 11.65 7.04
CA THR A 307 17.57 10.95 7.22
C THR A 307 17.60 10.18 8.54
N LYS A 308 16.96 10.70 9.61
CA LYS A 308 16.88 10.01 10.92
C LYS A 308 16.19 8.63 10.81
N SER A 309 15.16 8.47 9.98
CA SER A 309 14.53 7.17 9.71
C SER A 309 15.49 6.15 9.10
N VAL A 310 16.36 6.57 8.17
CA VAL A 310 17.34 5.67 7.53
C VAL A 310 18.50 5.36 8.47
N VAL A 311 18.95 6.35 9.26
CA VAL A 311 19.93 6.13 10.34
C VAL A 311 19.39 5.13 11.37
N HIS A 312 18.09 5.20 11.71
CA HIS A 312 17.44 4.23 12.59
C HIS A 312 17.51 2.81 11.99
N TRP A 313 17.15 2.63 10.72
CA TRP A 313 17.31 1.34 10.05
C TRP A 313 18.74 0.81 10.10
N PHE A 314 19.75 1.67 9.94
CA PHE A 314 21.16 1.25 10.01
C PHE A 314 21.55 0.86 11.46
N GLN A 315 21.02 1.53 12.49
CA GLN A 315 21.19 1.11 13.88
C GLN A 315 20.56 -0.28 14.14
N ILE A 316 19.35 -0.53 13.65
CA ILE A 316 18.65 -1.83 13.76
C ILE A 316 19.46 -2.95 13.10
N ILE A 317 19.91 -2.75 11.85
CA ILE A 317 20.71 -3.74 11.10
C ILE A 317 22.05 -4.00 11.79
N ARG A 318 22.77 -2.94 12.18
CA ARG A 318 24.07 -3.03 12.87
C ARG A 318 23.96 -3.78 14.20
N ASN A 319 22.92 -3.49 14.98
CA ASN A 319 22.70 -4.10 16.29
C ASN A 319 21.97 -5.46 16.22
N LYS A 320 21.52 -5.89 15.03
CA LYS A 320 20.69 -7.09 14.78
C LYS A 320 19.52 -7.21 15.76
N SER A 321 18.84 -6.08 15.96
CA SER A 321 17.88 -5.92 17.05
C SER A 321 16.84 -4.89 16.65
N PHE A 322 15.57 -5.28 16.69
CA PHE A 322 14.45 -4.35 16.51
C PHE A 322 14.25 -3.55 17.80
N GLN A 323 14.70 -2.29 17.76
CA GLN A 323 14.81 -1.41 18.92
C GLN A 323 14.41 0.01 18.56
N MET A 324 14.25 0.86 19.57
CA MET A 324 14.05 2.30 19.40
C MET A 324 15.33 2.99 18.91
N TYR A 325 15.20 4.26 18.53
CA TYR A 325 16.31 5.08 18.06
C TYR A 325 17.36 5.26 19.16
N ASP A 326 18.62 5.13 18.78
CA ASP A 326 19.75 5.39 19.67
C ASP A 326 20.24 6.82 19.43
N ASP A 327 19.83 7.77 20.28
CA ASP A 327 20.34 9.14 20.25
C ASP A 327 21.78 9.24 20.82
N ASP A 328 22.17 8.34 21.73
CA ASP A 328 23.47 8.29 22.42
C ASP A 328 24.57 7.62 21.56
N VAL A 329 24.69 8.06 20.31
CA VAL A 329 25.69 7.57 19.36
C VAL A 329 27.09 8.05 19.78
N HIS A 330 27.77 7.24 20.61
CA HIS A 330 29.11 7.51 21.13
C HIS A 330 30.08 7.96 20.03
N GLN A 331 30.81 9.05 20.30
CA GLN A 331 31.94 9.43 19.47
C GLN A 331 33.00 8.30 19.49
N PRO A 332 33.65 7.98 18.35
CA PRO A 332 34.71 6.96 18.30
C PRO A 332 35.92 7.21 19.22
N MET A 333 36.02 8.42 19.79
CA MET A 333 37.11 8.89 20.65
C MET A 333 36.68 9.13 22.11
N SER A 334 35.46 8.76 22.51
CA SER A 334 35.03 8.88 23.91
C SER A 334 35.62 7.77 24.77
N ILE A 335 36.49 8.13 25.71
CA ILE A 335 37.11 7.22 26.69
C ILE A 335 36.10 6.76 27.77
N SER A 336 34.88 7.33 27.80
CA SER A 336 33.82 6.92 28.71
C SER A 336 33.07 5.67 28.21
N SER A 337 33.14 4.60 29.00
CA SER A 337 32.39 3.34 28.80
C SER A 337 30.88 3.47 29.11
N SER A 338 30.21 4.50 28.58
CA SER A 338 28.79 4.80 28.86
C SER A 338 27.83 3.68 28.42
N SER A 339 28.24 2.83 27.47
CA SER A 339 27.53 1.62 27.03
C SER A 339 27.32 0.54 28.11
N LYS A 340 27.95 0.67 29.29
CA LYS A 340 27.65 -0.18 30.46
C LYS A 340 26.42 0.25 31.25
N TYR A 341 25.96 1.49 31.09
CA TYR A 341 24.94 2.10 31.96
C TYR A 341 23.63 2.41 31.24
N THR A 342 23.66 2.63 29.93
CA THR A 342 22.45 2.86 29.11
C THR A 342 22.27 1.72 28.11
N LYS A 343 21.05 1.17 28.03
CA LYS A 343 20.65 0.17 27.03
C LYS A 343 19.41 0.66 26.30
N VAL A 344 19.51 0.80 24.98
CA VAL A 344 18.38 1.20 24.13
C VAL A 344 17.24 0.18 24.25
N ALA A 345 16.01 0.67 24.38
CA ALA A 345 14.84 -0.17 24.54
C ALA A 345 14.55 -0.96 23.26
N LYS A 346 14.34 -2.28 23.39
CA LYS A 346 13.82 -3.10 22.30
C LYS A 346 12.30 -2.93 22.19
N TYR A 347 11.77 -3.04 20.97
CA TYR A 347 10.33 -3.21 20.80
C TYR A 347 9.92 -4.59 21.34
N PRO A 348 8.98 -4.68 22.31
CA PRO A 348 8.64 -5.93 22.96
C PRO A 348 7.64 -6.72 22.10
N THR A 349 8.04 -7.15 20.91
CA THR A 349 7.17 -7.74 19.88
C THR A 349 6.44 -9.02 20.32
N ARG A 350 6.94 -9.74 21.33
CA ARG A 350 6.23 -10.86 21.97
C ARG A 350 4.95 -10.45 22.71
N ASN A 351 4.74 -9.17 22.99
CA ASN A 351 3.52 -8.65 23.63
C ASN A 351 2.36 -8.46 22.64
N ILE A 352 2.60 -8.60 21.33
CA ILE A 352 1.56 -8.51 20.30
C ILE A 352 0.57 -9.68 20.49
N LYS A 353 -0.72 -9.35 20.61
CA LYS A 353 -1.82 -10.32 20.73
C LYS A 353 -2.55 -10.52 19.40
N THR A 354 -2.60 -9.49 18.56
CA THR A 354 -3.20 -9.54 17.22
C THR A 354 -2.60 -10.70 16.39
N PRO A 355 -3.42 -11.51 15.69
CA PRO A 355 -2.98 -12.52 14.74
C PRO A 355 -2.04 -11.92 13.68
N ILE A 356 -0.89 -12.57 13.49
CA ILE A 356 0.14 -12.14 12.54
C ILE A 356 0.26 -13.18 11.43
N VAL A 357 -0.02 -12.75 10.19
CA VAL A 357 0.14 -13.55 8.97
C VAL A 357 1.26 -12.93 8.13
N LEU A 358 2.42 -13.59 8.09
CA LEU A 358 3.57 -13.18 7.29
C LEU A 358 3.53 -13.86 5.92
N VAL A 359 3.75 -13.08 4.87
CA VAL A 359 4.04 -13.59 3.52
C VAL A 359 5.35 -12.97 3.05
N TYR A 360 6.36 -13.79 2.77
CA TYR A 360 7.71 -13.34 2.45
C TYR A 360 8.29 -14.02 1.21
N GLY A 361 9.19 -13.33 0.53
CA GLY A 361 9.87 -13.84 -0.66
C GLY A 361 11.12 -14.64 -0.28
N GLY A 362 11.29 -15.85 -0.84
CA GLY A 362 12.50 -16.66 -0.60
C GLY A 362 13.76 -16.06 -1.24
N SER A 363 13.59 -15.13 -2.19
CA SER A 363 14.67 -14.37 -2.83
C SER A 363 14.82 -12.95 -2.26
N ASP A 364 14.07 -12.59 -1.21
CA ASP A 364 14.13 -11.28 -0.56
C ASP A 364 15.22 -11.23 0.53
N SER A 365 16.35 -10.62 0.18
CA SER A 365 17.51 -10.42 1.05
C SER A 365 17.25 -9.57 2.32
N LEU A 366 16.11 -8.89 2.45
CA LEU A 366 15.77 -8.14 3.67
C LEU A 366 15.08 -8.97 4.76
N VAL A 367 14.56 -10.17 4.43
CA VAL A 367 13.75 -10.96 5.37
C VAL A 367 14.56 -12.09 6.01
N ASP A 368 15.04 -11.88 7.25
CA ASP A 368 15.50 -13.00 8.09
C ASP A 368 14.32 -13.59 8.89
N ILE A 369 13.60 -14.53 8.27
CA ILE A 369 12.43 -15.17 8.88
C ILE A 369 12.79 -15.97 10.16
N LYS A 370 14.02 -16.49 10.25
CA LYS A 370 14.48 -17.31 11.39
C LYS A 370 14.77 -16.47 12.63
N VAL A 371 15.26 -15.25 12.44
CA VAL A 371 15.36 -14.24 13.52
C VAL A 371 13.97 -13.72 13.84
N MET A 372 13.14 -13.44 12.83
CA MET A 372 11.82 -12.85 13.02
C MET A 372 10.90 -13.72 13.88
N LEU A 373 10.75 -15.01 13.55
CA LEU A 373 9.90 -15.94 14.31
C LEU A 373 10.38 -16.21 15.75
N LYS A 374 11.60 -15.81 16.13
CA LYS A 374 12.09 -15.91 17.52
C LYS A 374 11.67 -14.72 18.38
N GLU A 375 11.49 -13.54 17.77
CA GLU A 375 11.13 -12.29 18.46
C GLU A 375 9.61 -12.02 18.41
N LEU A 376 8.89 -12.65 17.48
CA LEU A 376 7.43 -12.56 17.36
C LEU A 376 6.67 -13.57 18.28
N PRO A 377 5.35 -13.40 18.49
CA PRO A 377 4.51 -14.36 19.20
C PRO A 377 4.49 -15.74 18.53
N THR A 378 4.37 -16.80 19.31
CA THR A 378 4.44 -18.19 18.81
C THR A 378 3.30 -18.58 17.87
N GLN A 379 2.18 -17.87 17.91
CA GLN A 379 1.05 -18.04 16.98
C GLN A 379 1.23 -17.33 15.63
N THR A 380 2.39 -16.73 15.37
CA THR A 380 2.72 -16.09 14.08
C THR A 380 2.83 -17.14 12.98
N ILE A 381 2.11 -16.95 11.88
CA ILE A 381 2.13 -17.86 10.73
C ILE A 381 2.98 -17.24 9.62
N ALA A 382 3.87 -18.02 9.01
CA ALA A 382 4.72 -17.57 7.92
C ALA A 382 4.56 -18.43 6.67
N THR A 383 4.32 -17.79 5.53
CA THR A 383 4.28 -18.43 4.20
C THR A 383 5.39 -17.86 3.32
N GLU A 384 6.16 -18.74 2.70
CA GLU A 384 7.20 -18.38 1.73
C GLU A 384 6.67 -18.44 0.29
N ILE A 385 7.06 -17.47 -0.53
CA ILE A 385 6.96 -17.52 -2.00
C ILE A 385 8.40 -17.56 -2.54
N PRO A 386 8.96 -18.74 -2.89
CA PRO A 386 10.41 -18.90 -3.05
C PRO A 386 11.06 -17.98 -4.11
N HIS A 387 10.36 -17.75 -5.23
CA HIS A 387 10.86 -16.94 -6.34
C HIS A 387 10.61 -15.43 -6.21
N TYR A 388 9.94 -14.98 -5.14
CA TYR A 388 9.64 -13.56 -4.94
C TYR A 388 10.81 -12.79 -4.33
N GLU A 389 11.06 -11.62 -4.90
CA GLU A 389 11.86 -10.54 -4.33
C GLU A 389 10.94 -9.48 -3.68
N HIS A 390 11.53 -8.46 -3.05
CA HIS A 390 10.80 -7.52 -2.20
C HIS A 390 9.65 -6.76 -2.91
N LEU A 391 9.88 -6.23 -4.11
CA LEU A 391 8.87 -5.43 -4.83
C LEU A 391 7.81 -6.28 -5.55
N ASP A 392 7.99 -7.61 -5.64
CA ASP A 392 7.06 -8.49 -6.35
C ASP A 392 5.70 -8.57 -5.65
N PHE A 393 5.67 -8.37 -4.32
CA PHE A 393 4.44 -8.26 -3.52
C PHE A 393 3.54 -7.08 -3.89
N LEU A 394 4.09 -6.05 -4.55
CA LEU A 394 3.33 -4.93 -5.09
C LEU A 394 3.03 -5.18 -6.58
N TRP A 395 4.05 -5.50 -7.38
CA TRP A 395 4.00 -5.35 -8.84
C TRP A 395 4.32 -6.63 -9.64
N GLY A 396 4.43 -7.78 -8.98
CA GLY A 396 4.61 -9.08 -9.62
C GLY A 396 3.54 -9.38 -10.67
N LYS A 397 3.94 -10.02 -11.77
CA LYS A 397 3.03 -10.44 -12.84
C LYS A 397 1.99 -11.48 -12.39
N ASP A 398 2.30 -12.23 -11.34
CA ASP A 398 1.51 -13.32 -10.75
C ASP A 398 1.01 -12.99 -9.32
N ASN A 399 1.05 -11.72 -8.90
CA ASN A 399 0.71 -11.27 -7.55
C ASN A 399 -0.72 -11.70 -7.11
N ASN A 400 -1.66 -11.66 -8.05
CA ASN A 400 -3.05 -12.11 -7.86
C ASN A 400 -3.20 -13.63 -7.63
N VAL A 401 -2.20 -14.42 -8.01
CA VAL A 401 -2.17 -15.88 -7.81
C VAL A 401 -1.34 -16.25 -6.58
N GLN A 402 -0.20 -15.58 -6.36
CA GLN A 402 0.75 -15.95 -5.30
C GLN A 402 0.44 -15.29 -3.94
N VAL A 403 -0.05 -14.05 -3.91
CA VAL A 403 -0.20 -13.29 -2.65
C VAL A 403 -1.67 -13.18 -2.23
N PHE A 404 -2.57 -12.91 -3.18
CA PHE A 404 -3.97 -12.60 -2.85
C PHE A 404 -4.70 -13.72 -2.09
N PRO A 405 -4.51 -15.02 -2.40
CA PRO A 405 -5.14 -16.08 -1.60
C PRO A 405 -4.77 -16.00 -0.12
N HIS A 406 -3.52 -15.69 0.22
CA HIS A 406 -3.07 -15.58 1.61
C HIS A 406 -3.69 -14.38 2.33
N VAL A 407 -3.97 -13.30 1.59
CA VAL A 407 -4.69 -12.13 2.11
C VAL A 407 -6.16 -12.48 2.34
N PHE A 408 -6.83 -13.14 1.39
CA PHE A 408 -8.23 -13.51 1.52
C PHE A 408 -8.45 -14.57 2.60
N ASP A 409 -7.65 -15.64 2.64
CA ASP A 409 -7.65 -16.67 3.68
C ASP A 409 -7.61 -16.01 5.08
N ALA A 410 -6.79 -14.96 5.26
CA ALA A 410 -6.65 -14.23 6.52
C ALA A 410 -7.86 -13.33 6.85
N LEU A 411 -8.32 -12.52 5.90
CA LEU A 411 -9.44 -11.58 6.11
C LEU A 411 -10.81 -12.27 6.30
N ASP A 412 -10.97 -13.45 5.71
CA ASP A 412 -12.19 -14.25 5.85
C ASP A 412 -12.18 -15.07 7.16
N SER A 413 -11.00 -15.37 7.72
CA SER A 413 -10.85 -16.13 8.98
C SER A 413 -10.86 -15.28 10.24
N PHE A 414 -10.20 -14.12 10.22
CA PHE A 414 -10.09 -13.19 11.36
C PHE A 414 -11.03 -12.00 11.14
N THR A 415 -12.24 -12.10 11.70
CA THR A 415 -13.36 -11.22 11.35
C THR A 415 -13.61 -10.09 12.33
N ASP A 416 -13.10 -10.23 13.54
CA ASP A 416 -13.20 -9.31 14.66
C ASP A 416 -11.89 -9.36 15.46
N ALA A 417 -11.84 -8.69 16.61
CA ALA A 417 -10.62 -8.54 17.41
C ALA A 417 -10.61 -9.37 18.70
N GLN A 418 -11.38 -10.48 18.76
CA GLN A 418 -11.40 -11.39 19.91
C GLN A 418 -10.20 -12.34 19.96
N HIS A 419 -9.63 -12.69 18.81
CA HIS A 419 -8.42 -13.53 18.66
C HIS A 419 -8.58 -14.92 19.29
N THR A 420 -9.75 -15.52 19.04
CA THR A 420 -10.14 -16.82 19.58
C THR A 420 -9.33 -17.96 18.98
N LYS A 421 -9.22 -19.10 19.68
CA LYS A 421 -8.49 -20.26 19.15
C LYS A 421 -9.17 -20.79 17.88
N GLU A 422 -10.49 -20.72 17.88
CA GLU A 422 -11.38 -21.10 16.78
C GLU A 422 -11.06 -20.31 15.50
N GLU A 423 -10.69 -19.02 15.60
CA GLU A 423 -10.24 -18.23 14.44
C GLU A 423 -8.92 -18.73 13.85
N TYR A 424 -7.94 -19.08 14.69
CA TYR A 424 -6.70 -19.69 14.22
C TYR A 424 -6.95 -21.05 13.57
N ASP A 425 -7.82 -21.88 14.15
CA ASP A 425 -8.16 -23.19 13.60
C ASP A 425 -8.93 -23.05 12.26
N ARG A 426 -9.83 -22.06 12.11
CA ARG A 426 -10.47 -21.71 10.82
C ARG A 426 -9.43 -21.31 9.76
N TYR A 427 -8.48 -20.44 10.12
CA TYR A 427 -7.44 -20.01 9.20
C TYR A 427 -6.58 -21.17 8.70
N GLN A 428 -6.17 -22.07 9.60
CA GLN A 428 -5.35 -23.23 9.22
C GLN A 428 -6.08 -24.17 8.25
N LEU A 429 -7.39 -24.37 8.44
CA LEU A 429 -8.22 -25.16 7.52
C LEU A 429 -8.36 -24.49 6.15
N ALA A 430 -8.77 -23.22 6.10
CA ALA A 430 -8.90 -22.46 4.86
C ALA A 430 -7.57 -22.43 4.08
N ARG A 431 -6.45 -22.22 4.78
CA ARG A 431 -5.11 -22.22 4.20
C ARG A 431 -4.73 -23.56 3.57
N GLN A 432 -5.07 -24.69 4.21
CA GLN A 432 -4.83 -26.03 3.67
C GLN A 432 -5.68 -26.30 2.42
N GLU A 433 -6.94 -25.90 2.41
CA GLU A 433 -7.82 -26.02 1.24
C GLU A 433 -7.31 -25.17 0.07
N SER A 434 -6.94 -23.91 0.31
CA SER A 434 -6.35 -22.99 -0.69
C SER A 434 -5.02 -23.51 -1.27
N LEU A 435 -4.19 -24.21 -0.48
CA LEU A 435 -2.99 -24.89 -0.96
C LEU A 435 -3.33 -26.11 -1.85
N MET A 436 -4.25 -26.97 -1.43
CA MET A 436 -4.64 -28.16 -2.19
C MET A 436 -5.32 -27.79 -3.52
N GLY A 437 -6.16 -26.75 -3.52
CA GLY A 437 -6.78 -26.19 -4.73
C GLY A 437 -5.73 -25.64 -5.71
N SER A 438 -4.80 -24.82 -5.20
CA SER A 438 -3.72 -24.24 -6.00
C SER A 438 -2.76 -25.30 -6.58
N GLY A 439 -2.45 -26.37 -5.85
CA GLY A 439 -1.62 -27.48 -6.35
C GLY A 439 -2.20 -28.18 -7.60
N ASN A 440 -3.54 -28.26 -7.68
CA ASN A 440 -4.25 -28.80 -8.84
C ASN A 440 -4.39 -27.81 -10.02
N ALA A 441 -4.17 -26.51 -9.78
CA ALA A 441 -4.00 -25.51 -10.84
C ALA A 441 -2.57 -25.51 -11.38
N TYR A 442 -1.57 -25.63 -10.50
CA TYR A 442 -0.15 -25.65 -10.86
C TYR A 442 0.21 -26.78 -11.83
N LYS A 443 -0.31 -28.01 -11.58
CA LYS A 443 -0.17 -29.13 -12.53
C LYS A 443 -0.81 -28.84 -13.90
N ARG A 444 -1.93 -28.11 -13.95
CA ARG A 444 -2.60 -27.75 -15.22
C ARG A 444 -1.90 -26.66 -16.02
N HIS A 445 -1.10 -25.81 -15.39
CA HIS A 445 -0.25 -24.85 -16.09
C HIS A 445 1.06 -25.49 -16.58
N ALA A 446 1.72 -26.31 -15.77
CA ALA A 446 2.95 -27.01 -16.18
C ALA A 446 2.77 -27.92 -17.41
N TYR A 447 1.59 -28.54 -17.58
CA TYR A 447 1.23 -29.33 -18.76
C TYR A 447 0.77 -28.51 -19.97
N ARG A 448 0.66 -27.18 -19.87
CA ARG A 448 0.17 -26.31 -20.96
C ARG A 448 1.29 -25.59 -21.72
N ASP A 449 2.46 -25.45 -21.10
CA ASP A 449 3.68 -24.92 -21.74
C ASP A 449 4.52 -26.01 -22.46
N SER A 450 4.16 -27.30 -22.34
CA SER A 450 4.84 -28.40 -23.06
C SER A 450 4.31 -28.64 -24.48
N ASP A 451 3.09 -28.19 -24.79
CA ASP A 451 2.33 -28.67 -25.96
C ASP A 451 2.27 -27.63 -27.10
N VAL A 452 3.37 -26.91 -27.36
CA VAL A 452 3.52 -26.03 -28.55
C VAL A 452 4.93 -26.17 -29.17
N SER A 453 5.24 -27.36 -29.69
CA SER A 453 6.29 -27.69 -30.69
C SER A 453 6.16 -29.19 -30.96
N GLY A 454 5.78 -29.74 -32.10
CA GLY A 454 5.81 -29.24 -33.48
C GLY A 454 6.22 -30.42 -34.37
N ASP A 455 5.26 -31.27 -34.76
CA ASP A 455 5.50 -32.44 -35.63
C ASP A 455 5.91 -32.03 -37.05
N VAL A 456 7.11 -32.46 -37.52
CA VAL A 456 7.34 -32.91 -38.91
C VAL A 456 8.42 -34.03 -38.91
N SER A 457 8.21 -35.02 -39.78
CA SER A 457 8.78 -36.38 -39.75
C SER A 457 10.20 -36.60 -40.33
N ALA A 458 10.63 -37.87 -40.19
CA ALA A 458 11.63 -38.63 -40.98
C ALA A 458 13.09 -38.65 -40.46
N SER A 459 13.84 -39.75 -40.52
CA SER A 459 13.52 -41.19 -40.73
C SER A 459 14.76 -42.07 -40.43
N GLU A 460 14.57 -43.40 -40.37
CA GLU A 460 15.60 -44.47 -40.51
C GLU A 460 16.56 -44.83 -39.34
N ALA A 461 16.27 -46.00 -38.74
CA ALA A 461 17.13 -47.18 -38.67
C ALA A 461 18.53 -47.19 -38.01
N SER A 462 18.52 -47.66 -36.76
CA SER A 462 19.27 -48.86 -36.28
C SER A 462 20.76 -48.82 -35.87
N ASN A 463 20.99 -49.56 -34.77
CA ASN A 463 22.15 -50.40 -34.44
C ASN A 463 23.44 -49.82 -33.80
N THR A 464 23.99 -50.71 -32.96
CA THR A 464 25.28 -50.72 -32.22
C THR A 464 25.27 -49.98 -30.86
N VAL A 465 25.54 -50.57 -29.68
CA VAL A 465 26.21 -51.80 -29.13
C VAL A 465 27.47 -51.42 -28.33
N ASP A 466 27.59 -52.01 -27.13
CA ASP A 466 28.78 -52.07 -26.22
C ASP A 466 29.35 -50.76 -25.67
N GLU A 467 30.07 -50.68 -24.54
CA GLU A 467 30.37 -51.54 -23.37
C GLU A 467 30.83 -50.56 -22.24
N GLY A 468 30.90 -50.83 -20.93
CA GLY A 468 30.71 -52.02 -20.10
C GLY A 468 31.31 -51.77 -18.69
N ARG A 469 31.32 -52.81 -17.82
CA ARG A 469 31.87 -52.89 -16.43
C ARG A 469 30.99 -52.30 -15.31
N ASN A 470 30.36 -53.12 -14.45
CA ASN A 470 30.83 -54.08 -13.40
C ASN A 470 30.89 -53.40 -12.01
N GLY A 471 30.35 -53.96 -10.92
CA GLY A 471 29.54 -55.18 -10.72
C GLY A 471 29.35 -55.50 -9.21
N ASN A 472 28.49 -56.49 -8.89
CA ASN A 472 28.40 -57.24 -7.60
C ASN A 472 27.91 -56.44 -6.34
N ASP A 473 27.17 -56.97 -5.35
CA ASP A 473 26.61 -58.32 -5.10
C ASP A 473 25.43 -58.31 -4.06
N ILE A 474 24.44 -59.19 -4.23
CA ILE A 474 23.78 -60.10 -3.23
C ILE A 474 22.81 -59.59 -2.09
N GLU A 475 21.59 -60.20 -2.08
CA GLU A 475 20.61 -60.46 -0.97
C GLU A 475 19.92 -59.29 -0.18
N THR A 476 18.70 -59.40 0.41
CA THR A 476 17.67 -60.48 0.50
C THR A 476 16.21 -59.92 0.57
N VAL A 477 15.25 -60.75 0.11
CA VAL A 477 13.82 -60.97 0.52
C VAL A 477 13.31 -60.20 1.79
N GLU A 478 12.12 -59.57 1.91
CA GLU A 478 10.75 -60.07 1.65
C GLU A 478 9.65 -58.96 1.56
N ARG A 479 8.53 -59.21 0.87
CA ARG A 479 7.24 -58.45 0.96
C ARG A 479 6.04 -59.35 0.60
N PRO A 480 4.97 -59.43 1.42
CA PRO A 480 3.71 -60.07 1.03
C PRO A 480 2.69 -59.08 0.41
N THR A 481 1.62 -59.64 -0.15
CA THR A 481 0.70 -59.01 -1.13
C THR A 481 -0.76 -58.91 -0.65
N SER A 482 -1.50 -57.95 -1.22
CA SER A 482 -2.96 -58.07 -1.51
C SER A 482 -3.33 -57.00 -2.55
N GLN A 483 -3.66 -57.35 -3.80
CA GLN A 483 -4.94 -57.88 -4.32
C GLN A 483 -6.11 -56.87 -4.34
N ASN A 484 -6.51 -56.53 -5.57
CA ASN A 484 -7.68 -55.72 -5.92
C ASN A 484 -9.01 -56.38 -5.51
N LYS A 485 -10.01 -55.54 -5.19
CA LYS A 485 -11.41 -55.80 -5.59
C LYS A 485 -12.11 -54.49 -5.99
N THR A 486 -12.84 -54.55 -7.09
CA THR A 486 -13.63 -53.47 -7.69
C THR A 486 -15.07 -53.48 -7.17
N ARG A 487 -15.77 -52.32 -7.18
CA ARG A 487 -17.01 -52.11 -7.96
C ARG A 487 -17.64 -50.72 -7.80
N ASP A 488 -18.21 -50.28 -8.92
CA ASP A 488 -19.42 -49.47 -9.16
C ASP A 488 -19.58 -48.05 -8.57
N ARG A 489 -19.89 -47.11 -9.48
CA ARG A 489 -20.34 -45.73 -9.21
C ARG A 489 -21.80 -45.71 -8.72
N PRO A 490 -22.27 -44.58 -8.16
CA PRO A 490 -23.13 -43.75 -9.02
C PRO A 490 -22.80 -42.25 -8.99
N SER A 491 -23.20 -41.58 -10.07
CA SER A 491 -23.11 -40.13 -10.31
C SER A 491 -24.25 -39.35 -9.65
N GLY A 492 -23.96 -38.16 -9.13
CA GLY A 492 -25.00 -37.19 -8.74
C GLY A 492 -24.42 -35.93 -8.09
N ILE A 493 -24.34 -34.82 -8.85
CA ILE A 493 -23.98 -33.48 -8.35
C ILE A 493 -25.26 -32.63 -8.32
N PRO A 494 -25.70 -32.12 -7.15
CA PRO A 494 -26.66 -31.03 -7.08
C PRO A 494 -25.95 -29.67 -6.98
N SER A 495 -26.38 -28.71 -7.81
CA SER A 495 -25.96 -27.30 -7.73
C SER A 495 -26.71 -26.56 -6.59
N PRO A 496 -26.07 -25.65 -5.83
CA PRO A 496 -26.74 -24.88 -4.80
C PRO A 496 -27.36 -23.58 -5.36
N TYR A 497 -28.66 -23.60 -5.58
CA TYR A 497 -29.50 -22.38 -5.59
C TYR A 497 -30.62 -22.52 -4.56
N ASN A 498 -30.81 -21.47 -3.76
CA ASN A 498 -31.91 -21.26 -2.80
C ASN A 498 -32.20 -22.36 -1.77
N THR A 499 -31.81 -22.12 -0.51
CA THR A 499 -32.54 -22.69 0.65
C THR A 499 -32.97 -21.59 1.62
N THR A 500 -34.26 -21.27 1.58
CA THR A 500 -34.95 -20.44 2.57
C THR A 500 -35.33 -21.33 3.77
N ARG A 501 -35.00 -20.90 5.01
CA ARG A 501 -35.68 -21.35 6.24
C ARG A 501 -36.07 -20.11 7.05
N LEU A 502 -37.34 -19.74 7.12
CA LEU A 502 -38.42 -20.30 7.97
C LEU A 502 -38.20 -20.07 9.47
N ARG A 503 -38.93 -19.07 9.98
CA ARG A 503 -39.26 -18.80 11.40
C ARG A 503 -40.39 -19.72 11.87
N THR A 504 -40.35 -20.12 13.14
CA THR A 504 -41.54 -20.45 13.97
C THR A 504 -41.23 -20.18 15.47
N PRO A 505 -42.23 -19.97 16.36
CA PRO A 505 -42.08 -19.04 17.50
C PRO A 505 -42.61 -19.51 18.90
N TYR A 506 -42.44 -18.65 19.92
CA TYR A 506 -43.00 -18.69 21.31
C TYR A 506 -42.53 -19.86 22.20
N SER A 507 -42.40 -19.76 23.54
CA SER A 507 -42.99 -18.87 24.58
C SER A 507 -41.93 -18.55 25.67
N GLN A 508 -41.89 -17.40 26.36
CA GLN A 508 -42.82 -16.82 27.36
C GLN A 508 -43.04 -17.65 28.66
N VAL A 509 -42.26 -17.34 29.69
CA VAL A 509 -42.68 -17.29 31.11
C VAL A 509 -42.04 -16.02 31.71
N ALA A 510 -42.72 -15.35 32.65
CA ALA A 510 -42.34 -14.04 33.17
C ALA A 510 -42.21 -14.04 34.71
N ALA A 511 -41.46 -13.04 35.20
CA ALA A 511 -41.46 -12.46 36.55
C ALA A 511 -41.22 -13.38 37.78
N ASP A 512 -40.27 -12.96 38.63
CA ASP A 512 -40.63 -12.47 39.97
C ASP A 512 -39.58 -11.48 40.49
N ASP A 513 -40.00 -10.68 41.47
CA ASP A 513 -39.26 -9.57 42.11
C ASP A 513 -38.14 -10.07 43.05
N GLU A 514 -37.06 -9.26 43.20
CA GLU A 514 -36.64 -8.73 44.52
C GLU A 514 -35.37 -7.85 44.41
N SER A 515 -35.38 -6.72 45.12
CA SER A 515 -34.20 -5.89 45.41
C SER A 515 -33.67 -6.25 46.80
N PRO A 516 -32.36 -6.05 47.11
CA PRO A 516 -31.98 -4.72 47.64
C PRO A 516 -30.53 -4.26 47.35
N SER A 517 -30.31 -2.96 47.57
CA SER A 517 -28.99 -2.34 47.74
C SER A 517 -28.35 -2.76 49.08
N PRO A 518 -27.02 -2.59 49.32
CA PRO A 518 -26.50 -1.25 49.65
C PRO A 518 -25.04 -0.94 49.19
N SER A 519 -24.71 0.35 49.21
CA SER A 519 -23.32 0.86 49.40
C SER A 519 -23.15 1.27 50.86
N PRO A 520 -21.93 1.21 51.44
CA PRO A 520 -21.01 2.36 51.39
C PRO A 520 -19.54 1.89 51.14
N ASP A 521 -18.46 2.68 51.15
CA ASP A 521 -18.22 3.99 51.77
C ASP A 521 -17.08 4.79 51.06
N ARG A 522 -16.95 6.07 51.42
CA ARG A 522 -15.88 6.97 50.96
C ARG A 522 -14.74 7.01 52.01
N PRO A 523 -13.56 7.55 51.69
CA PRO A 523 -13.14 8.69 52.50
C PRO A 523 -12.52 9.85 51.72
N SER A 524 -12.57 11.04 52.31
CA SER A 524 -11.99 12.27 51.78
C SER A 524 -11.10 12.97 52.82
N SER A 525 -9.91 13.40 52.41
CA SER A 525 -9.17 14.55 52.98
C SER A 525 -8.24 15.09 51.87
N ARG A 526 -8.32 16.37 51.46
CA ARG A 526 -7.91 17.63 52.15
C ARG A 526 -6.38 17.71 52.24
N ALA A 527 -5.66 18.77 51.87
CA ALA A 527 -5.76 20.00 51.08
C ALA A 527 -4.39 20.73 51.26
N ALA A 528 -4.17 21.89 50.63
CA ALA A 528 -2.98 22.78 50.75
C ALA A 528 -1.68 22.27 50.05
N GLU A 529 -0.75 23.10 49.55
CA GLU A 529 -0.67 24.55 49.23
C GLU A 529 0.58 24.81 48.33
N GLY A 530 0.75 26.03 47.79
CA GLY A 530 1.89 26.48 46.96
C GLY A 530 1.61 26.41 45.44
N GLU A 531 1.64 27.47 44.62
CA GLU A 531 2.70 28.49 44.40
C GLU A 531 4.06 27.84 44.08
N GLU A 532 4.76 28.16 42.99
CA GLU A 532 4.94 29.47 42.34
C GLU A 532 4.85 29.46 40.80
N ARG A 533 4.57 30.64 40.21
CA ARG A 533 5.01 31.01 38.85
C ARG A 533 6.28 31.88 38.96
N PRO A 534 7.03 32.03 37.85
CA PRO A 534 7.42 33.38 37.48
C PRO A 534 7.02 33.74 36.05
N ASP A 535 6.28 34.83 35.91
CA ASP A 535 6.23 35.60 34.67
C ASP A 535 7.57 36.35 34.48
N SER A 536 8.07 36.43 33.25
CA SER A 536 8.93 37.56 32.85
C SER A 536 8.67 37.95 31.40
N SER A 537 8.68 39.25 31.14
CA SER A 537 8.00 39.88 30.02
C SER A 537 8.93 40.36 28.91
N LEU A 538 8.37 40.40 27.70
CA LEU A 538 8.53 41.45 26.67
C LEU A 538 9.90 42.14 26.52
N SER A 539 10.50 42.01 25.33
CA SER A 539 11.17 43.15 24.70
C SER A 539 10.94 43.19 23.20
N HIS A 540 10.13 44.13 22.74
CA HIS A 540 10.08 44.53 21.32
C HIS A 540 11.42 45.15 20.89
N ARG A 541 11.83 44.90 19.65
CA ARG A 541 12.74 45.78 18.90
C ARG A 541 12.41 45.74 17.42
N GLU A 542 11.85 46.84 16.92
CA GLU A 542 11.65 47.07 15.48
C GLU A 542 12.82 47.88 14.88
N SER A 543 12.83 47.93 13.54
CA SER A 543 13.48 48.94 12.67
C SER A 543 14.97 48.72 12.28
N PRO A 544 15.39 49.15 11.06
CA PRO A 544 14.60 49.37 9.83
C PRO A 544 15.22 48.91 8.49
N THR A 545 14.33 48.64 7.53
CA THR A 545 14.43 48.83 6.06
C THR A 545 15.77 48.70 5.29
N SER A 546 15.75 47.89 4.22
CA SER A 546 16.32 48.29 2.93
C SER A 546 15.38 47.92 1.78
N LYS A 547 15.17 48.86 0.84
CA LYS A 547 14.25 48.70 -0.30
C LYS A 547 15.00 48.19 -1.53
N LEU A 548 14.42 47.25 -2.27
CA LEU A 548 14.75 47.04 -3.69
C LEU A 548 13.46 46.80 -4.50
N LYS A 549 13.32 47.56 -5.60
CA LYS A 549 12.16 47.54 -6.50
C LYS A 549 12.28 46.36 -7.48
N GLY A 550 11.21 45.58 -7.64
CA GLY A 550 11.05 44.63 -8.74
C GLY A 550 9.58 44.63 -9.19
N ILE A 551 9.32 44.95 -10.45
CA ILE A 551 7.96 45.08 -11.01
C ILE A 551 7.50 43.71 -11.52
N GLY A 552 6.32 43.26 -11.08
CA GLY A 552 5.72 41.99 -11.52
C GLY A 552 4.21 42.00 -11.29
N VAL A 553 3.44 41.70 -12.34
CA VAL A 553 1.98 41.90 -12.38
C VAL A 553 1.21 40.86 -11.54
N ARG A 554 0.31 41.33 -10.66
CA ARG A 554 -0.66 40.47 -9.95
C ARG A 554 -1.94 40.26 -10.77
N ARG A 555 -2.32 39.00 -11.03
CA ARG A 555 -3.73 38.61 -11.20
C ARG A 555 -4.28 38.22 -9.82
N GLY A 556 -5.48 38.68 -9.49
CA GLY A 556 -6.13 38.38 -8.21
C GLY A 556 -6.89 37.06 -8.25
N SER A 557 -6.87 36.34 -7.13
CA SER A 557 -7.87 35.33 -6.76
C SER A 557 -8.32 35.64 -5.33
N GLY A 558 -9.62 35.56 -5.07
CA GLY A 558 -10.20 35.93 -3.77
C GLY A 558 -9.92 34.88 -2.71
N GLY A 559 -9.31 35.28 -1.59
CA GLY A 559 -9.15 34.41 -0.43
C GLY A 559 -10.41 34.35 0.42
N SER A 560 -10.92 33.14 0.67
CA SER A 560 -11.86 32.88 1.76
C SER A 560 -11.12 32.85 3.10
N HIS A 561 -11.68 33.50 4.12
CA HIS A 561 -11.16 33.44 5.48
C HIS A 561 -11.42 32.05 6.07
N LEU A 562 -10.35 31.33 6.43
CA LEU A 562 -10.42 30.16 7.30
C LEU A 562 -10.28 30.61 8.76
N SER A 563 -11.24 30.27 9.61
CA SER A 563 -11.15 30.48 11.06
C SER A 563 -10.22 29.44 11.69
N LEU A 564 -9.39 29.84 12.65
CA LEU A 564 -8.47 28.94 13.34
C LEU A 564 -9.14 28.06 14.40
N ASP A 565 -10.35 28.42 14.86
CA ASP A 565 -10.96 27.80 16.04
C ASP A 565 -11.41 26.35 15.81
N SER A 566 -11.80 25.97 14.58
CA SER A 566 -12.24 24.60 14.28
C SER A 566 -11.11 23.57 14.31
N MET A 567 -9.84 23.98 14.29
CA MET A 567 -8.68 23.07 14.37
C MET A 567 -8.38 22.60 15.80
N ARG A 568 -9.03 23.19 16.82
CA ARG A 568 -8.76 22.88 18.23
C ARG A 568 -9.54 21.67 18.76
N GLU A 569 -10.54 21.19 18.02
CA GLU A 569 -11.43 20.09 18.42
C GLU A 569 -11.05 18.71 17.83
N GLY A 570 -9.91 18.58 17.16
CA GLY A 570 -9.37 17.29 16.69
C GLY A 570 -10.12 16.63 15.52
N ARG A 571 -11.23 17.21 15.04
CA ARG A 571 -11.99 16.70 13.90
C ARG A 571 -11.26 16.98 12.59
N GLY A 572 -10.81 15.91 11.93
CA GLY A 572 -10.18 15.98 10.61
C GLY A 572 -11.13 16.53 9.54
N ILE A 573 -10.56 17.11 8.48
CA ILE A 573 -11.33 17.70 7.38
C ILE A 573 -11.37 16.68 6.23
N SER A 574 -12.59 16.29 5.83
CA SER A 574 -12.83 15.60 4.56
C SER A 574 -12.94 16.64 3.45
N LEU A 575 -12.17 16.46 2.38
CA LEU A 575 -12.27 17.27 1.17
C LEU A 575 -13.09 16.50 0.14
N GLY A 576 -14.28 17.01 -0.18
CA GLY A 576 -15.21 16.39 -1.12
C GLY A 576 -14.68 16.39 -2.56
N THR A 577 -15.15 15.43 -3.36
CA THR A 577 -14.58 15.10 -4.67
C THR A 577 -14.84 16.19 -5.72
N SER A 578 -13.77 16.73 -6.32
CA SER A 578 -13.85 17.83 -7.27
C SER A 578 -14.09 17.32 -8.71
N LYS A 579 -15.36 17.32 -9.14
CA LYS A 579 -15.76 16.99 -10.52
C LYS A 579 -15.50 18.18 -11.44
N ALA A 580 -14.47 18.11 -12.30
CA ALA A 580 -14.18 19.16 -13.26
C ALA A 580 -15.25 19.19 -14.38
N LEU A 581 -16.02 20.27 -14.46
CA LEU A 581 -16.99 20.48 -15.55
C LEU A 581 -16.25 20.78 -16.86
N GLY A 582 -16.46 19.94 -17.86
CA GLY A 582 -15.85 20.06 -19.18
C GLY A 582 -16.23 21.36 -19.91
N GLY A 583 -15.29 21.92 -20.65
CA GLY A 583 -15.46 23.19 -21.35
C GLY A 583 -16.53 23.15 -22.45
N VAL A 584 -17.44 24.13 -22.43
CA VAL A 584 -18.45 24.32 -23.47
C VAL A 584 -17.80 24.82 -24.76
N VAL A 585 -17.94 24.06 -25.84
CA VAL A 585 -17.51 24.46 -27.18
C VAL A 585 -18.61 25.29 -27.85
N THR A 586 -18.45 26.62 -27.90
CA THR A 586 -19.27 27.49 -28.75
C THR A 586 -18.57 27.79 -30.07
N LYS A 587 -19.07 27.23 -31.17
CA LYS A 587 -18.70 27.64 -32.54
C LYS A 587 -19.41 28.94 -32.91
N ASN A 588 -18.67 29.96 -33.34
CA ASN A 588 -19.21 31.16 -33.98
C ASN A 588 -18.85 31.18 -35.48
N PRO A 589 -19.79 31.50 -36.39
CA PRO A 589 -19.52 31.96 -37.75
C PRO A 589 -19.57 33.50 -37.90
N ILE A 590 -19.09 33.99 -39.04
CA ILE A 590 -18.73 35.38 -39.38
C ILE A 590 -19.15 35.62 -40.86
N ASP A 591 -19.74 36.73 -41.34
CA ASP A 591 -20.12 38.02 -40.72
C ASP A 591 -21.52 38.48 -41.29
N PRO A 592 -21.68 39.63 -42.00
CA PRO A 592 -21.69 41.03 -41.54
C PRO A 592 -23.01 41.80 -41.80
N LYS A 593 -23.14 42.98 -41.15
CA LYS A 593 -23.66 44.30 -41.65
C LYS A 593 -24.58 45.04 -40.67
N GLY A 594 -24.40 46.38 -40.58
CA GLY A 594 -25.49 47.33 -40.29
C GLY A 594 -25.45 48.10 -38.96
N LEU A 595 -24.86 49.30 -38.99
CA LEU A 595 -25.13 50.43 -38.06
C LEU A 595 -26.25 51.31 -38.65
N PRO A 596 -26.79 52.33 -37.94
CA PRO A 596 -27.00 52.54 -36.49
C PRO A 596 -28.46 52.96 -36.16
N ASP A 597 -28.82 53.19 -34.88
CA ASP A 597 -29.55 54.44 -34.49
C ASP A 597 -29.63 54.76 -32.97
N GLU A 598 -30.16 55.96 -32.66
CA GLU A 598 -30.00 56.78 -31.45
C GLU A 598 -30.82 56.52 -30.15
N SER A 599 -30.22 56.91 -29.00
CA SER A 599 -30.84 57.60 -27.83
C SER A 599 -31.84 56.83 -26.91
N LYS A 600 -32.22 57.25 -25.68
CA LYS A 600 -31.83 58.35 -24.74
C LYS A 600 -32.34 58.00 -23.32
N THR A 601 -31.71 58.54 -22.26
CA THR A 601 -32.25 58.70 -20.86
C THR A 601 -32.67 57.42 -20.08
N GLY A 602 -32.62 57.33 -18.74
CA GLY A 602 -32.17 58.25 -17.70
C GLY A 602 -33.12 58.26 -16.47
N GLY A 603 -32.78 57.59 -15.36
CA GLY A 603 -33.63 57.59 -14.15
C GLY A 603 -33.02 56.93 -12.90
N LYS A 604 -33.02 57.64 -11.76
CA LYS A 604 -32.50 57.18 -10.44
C LYS A 604 -33.64 57.03 -9.43
N LYS A 605 -33.61 56.00 -8.54
CA LYS A 605 -33.56 56.11 -7.04
C LYS A 605 -34.08 54.88 -6.26
N LYS A 606 -33.30 54.51 -5.22
CA LYS A 606 -33.60 54.05 -3.83
C LYS A 606 -34.76 53.06 -3.55
N LYS A 607 -34.60 51.93 -2.82
CA LYS A 607 -34.05 51.58 -1.45
C LYS A 607 -35.11 51.53 -0.30
N ARG A 608 -35.47 50.31 0.14
CA ARG A 608 -35.85 49.79 1.49
C ARG A 608 -36.14 48.28 1.30
N VAL A 609 -35.67 47.29 2.05
CA VAL A 609 -35.22 47.10 3.45
C VAL A 609 -36.34 47.11 4.49
N THR A 610 -36.67 45.90 4.97
CA THR A 610 -37.31 45.58 6.26
C THR A 610 -36.75 44.24 6.74
N VAL A 611 -36.67 44.05 8.06
CA VAL A 611 -36.02 42.91 8.77
C VAL A 611 -36.87 42.60 10.01
N ALA A 612 -36.69 41.39 10.58
CA ALA A 612 -37.11 40.95 11.92
C ALA A 612 -38.61 40.60 12.11
N PRO A 613 -38.97 39.78 13.13
CA PRO A 613 -38.12 39.17 14.17
C PRO A 613 -37.21 38.03 13.67
#